data_AF-A0A2V4A4L7-F1
#
_entry.id   AF-A0A2V4A4L7-F1
#
_cell.length_a   1.000
_cell.length_b   1.000
_cell.length_c   1.000
_cell.angle_alpha   90.00
_cell.angle_beta   90.00
_cell.angle_gamma   90.00
#
_symmetry.space_group_name_H-M   'P 1'
#
loop_
_entity.id
_entity.type
_entity.pdbx_description
1 polymer ?
#
loop_
_entity_poly.entity_id
_entity_poly.type
_entity_poly.pdbx_seq_one_letter_code
_entity_poly.pdbx_strand_id
1 'polypeptide(L)'
;MKKLKMVLFVGVVMMFLSTTVNAQGIEFFHGTYAEAQAKAKKEGKQLFMDFYTSWCGPCKVMAKKYFTLESVGKVYNKKYICLKIDAEKGEGPEIAKKYGVKAYPTLIFADHSGKEMKKVLGMQNEQQLLDLAK
;
A
#
# COMPACT_ATOMS: atom_id res chain seq x y z
N MET A 1 -37.77 -33.07 45.86
CA MET A 1 -37.62 -32.62 44.46
C MET A 1 -36.35 -31.78 44.35
N LYS A 2 -35.42 -32.21 43.47
CA LYS A 2 -34.31 -31.47 42.79
C LYS A 2 -33.62 -30.34 43.60
N LYS A 3 -32.54 -30.64 44.34
CA LYS A 3 -31.11 -30.70 43.94
C LYS A 3 -30.48 -29.35 43.53
N LEU A 4 -29.78 -28.79 44.51
CA LEU A 4 -28.59 -27.93 44.44
C LEU A 4 -27.56 -28.41 43.39
N LYS A 5 -27.22 -27.54 42.42
CA LYS A 5 -25.99 -27.49 41.58
C LYS A 5 -25.98 -26.09 40.93
N MET A 6 -25.28 -25.08 41.44
CA MET A 6 -23.85 -24.80 41.25
C MET A 6 -23.26 -25.48 39.99
N VAL A 7 -22.57 -24.68 39.16
CA VAL A 7 -21.86 -24.99 37.91
C VAL A 7 -22.57 -24.45 36.65
N LEU A 8 -21.77 -23.75 35.82
CA LEU A 8 -22.01 -23.24 34.47
C LEU A 8 -22.67 -21.85 34.31
N PHE A 9 -21.98 -20.82 34.80
CA PHE A 9 -21.92 -19.52 34.09
C PHE A 9 -20.49 -19.31 33.54
N VAL A 10 -19.94 -20.35 32.94
CA VAL A 10 -18.76 -20.26 32.05
C VAL A 10 -19.33 -20.30 30.64
N GLY A 11 -19.95 -19.20 30.23
CA GLY A 11 -20.73 -19.14 29.01
C GLY A 11 -20.43 -17.84 28.27
N VAL A 12 -19.42 -17.91 27.40
CA VAL A 12 -19.25 -17.02 26.26
C VAL A 12 -18.83 -15.58 26.60
N VAL A 13 -17.68 -15.43 27.27
CA VAL A 13 -16.79 -14.30 26.93
C VAL A 13 -15.94 -14.77 25.75
N MET A 14 -16.58 -14.89 24.59
CA MET A 14 -15.88 -14.97 23.31
C MET A 14 -15.50 -13.53 22.92
N MET A 15 -14.67 -12.90 23.75
CA MET A 15 -14.00 -11.67 23.38
C MET A 15 -13.10 -12.05 22.21
N PHE A 16 -13.52 -11.62 21.03
CA PHE A 16 -12.71 -11.54 19.83
C PHE A 16 -11.35 -10.96 20.22
N LEU A 17 -10.35 -11.83 20.46
CA LEU A 17 -8.99 -11.47 20.15
C LEU A 17 -9.00 -11.23 18.65
N SER A 18 -9.22 -9.97 18.27
CA SER A 18 -8.90 -9.47 16.95
C SER A 18 -7.45 -9.85 16.74
N THR A 19 -7.22 -10.96 16.05
CA THR A 19 -5.91 -11.32 15.55
C THR A 19 -5.51 -10.13 14.71
N THR A 20 -4.48 -9.41 15.15
CA THR A 20 -3.83 -8.42 14.31
C THR A 20 -3.34 -9.20 13.11
N VAL A 21 -4.08 -9.12 12.00
CA VAL A 21 -3.60 -9.55 10.70
C VAL A 21 -2.35 -8.71 10.48
N ASN A 22 -1.20 -9.36 10.67
CA ASN A 22 0.08 -8.73 10.49
C ASN A 22 0.23 -8.59 8.98
N ALA A 23 -0.22 -7.47 8.43
CA ALA A 23 -0.14 -7.19 7.01
C ALA A 23 1.33 -7.17 6.61
N GLN A 24 1.76 -8.24 5.94
CA GLN A 24 3.14 -8.38 5.48
C GLN A 24 3.33 -7.48 4.25
N GLY A 25 3.96 -6.31 4.44
CA GLY A 25 4.37 -5.42 3.36
C GLY A 25 3.52 -4.16 3.15
N ILE A 26 3.65 -3.58 1.96
CA ILE A 26 2.93 -2.38 1.54
C ILE A 26 1.46 -2.71 1.33
N GLU A 27 0.59 -1.93 1.95
CA GLU A 27 -0.85 -1.96 1.75
C GLU A 27 -1.21 -1.06 0.57
N PHE A 28 -1.45 -1.68 -0.58
CA PHE A 28 -1.89 -0.94 -1.76
C PHE A 28 -3.38 -0.61 -1.67
N PHE A 29 -3.69 0.67 -1.86
CA PHE A 29 -5.05 1.16 -1.96
C PHE A 29 -5.70 0.68 -3.26
N HIS A 30 -6.91 0.15 -3.13
CA HIS A 30 -7.74 -0.29 -4.23
C HIS A 30 -8.90 0.68 -4.41
N GLY A 31 -8.79 1.53 -5.42
CA GLY A 31 -9.76 2.56 -5.77
C GLY A 31 -9.19 3.45 -6.87
N THR A 32 -9.89 4.53 -7.19
CA THR A 32 -9.44 5.52 -8.16
C THR A 32 -8.34 6.43 -7.59
N TYR A 33 -7.57 7.06 -8.47
CA TYR A 33 -6.59 8.06 -8.10
C TYR A 33 -7.21 9.24 -7.32
N ALA A 34 -8.42 9.67 -7.69
CA ALA A 34 -9.13 10.72 -6.98
C ALA A 34 -9.51 10.31 -5.54
N GLU A 35 -9.97 9.08 -5.34
CA GLU A 35 -10.27 8.55 -4.00
C GLU A 35 -9.00 8.42 -3.15
N ALA A 36 -7.88 8.04 -3.76
CA ALA A 36 -6.60 7.98 -3.08
C ALA A 36 -6.13 9.36 -2.63
N GLN A 37 -6.28 10.40 -3.48
CA GLN A 37 -6.01 11.79 -3.11
C GLN A 37 -6.88 12.25 -1.94
N ALA A 38 -8.18 11.95 -1.99
CA ALA A 38 -9.11 12.30 -0.92
C ALA A 38 -8.74 11.60 0.41
N LYS A 39 -8.40 10.30 0.36
CA LYS A 39 -7.93 9.52 1.52
C LYS A 39 -6.61 10.05 2.07
N ALA A 40 -5.65 10.37 1.19
CA ALA A 40 -4.35 10.93 1.58
C ALA A 40 -4.54 12.27 2.31
N LYS A 41 -5.39 13.16 1.76
CA LYS A 41 -5.75 14.43 2.41
C LYS A 41 -6.41 14.21 3.77
N LYS A 42 -7.35 13.27 3.87
CA LYS A 42 -8.07 12.95 5.12
C LYS A 42 -7.15 12.38 6.20
N GLU A 43 -6.19 11.53 5.82
CA GLU A 43 -5.26 10.88 6.75
C GLU A 43 -3.97 11.67 7.00
N GLY A 44 -3.80 12.84 6.36
CA GLY A 44 -2.56 13.61 6.45
C GLY A 44 -1.35 12.89 5.86
N LYS A 45 -1.59 12.00 4.89
CA LYS A 45 -0.57 11.19 4.20
C LYS A 45 -0.25 11.76 2.83
N GLN A 46 0.88 11.34 2.28
CA GLN A 46 1.30 11.61 0.91
C GLN A 46 0.88 10.46 -0.02
N LEU A 47 1.19 10.54 -1.30
CA LEU A 47 0.97 9.47 -2.27
C LEU A 47 2.29 8.80 -2.64
N PHE A 48 2.27 7.48 -2.70
CA PHE A 48 3.29 6.67 -3.34
C PHE A 48 2.65 5.91 -4.49
N MET A 49 3.16 6.05 -5.71
CA MET A 49 2.61 5.39 -6.90
C MET A 49 3.70 4.55 -7.57
N ASP A 50 3.44 3.25 -7.70
CA ASP A 50 4.21 2.31 -8.51
C ASP A 50 3.56 2.21 -9.90
N PHE A 51 4.19 2.82 -10.90
CA PHE A 51 3.79 2.67 -12.30
C PHE A 51 4.43 1.43 -12.90
N TYR A 52 3.58 0.50 -13.34
CA TYR A 52 3.99 -0.78 -13.90
C TYR A 52 3.20 -1.11 -15.16
N THR A 53 3.58 -2.21 -15.81
CA THR A 53 2.78 -2.86 -16.86
C THR A 53 2.72 -4.36 -16.63
N SER A 54 1.71 -5.03 -17.20
CA SER A 54 1.49 -6.47 -17.02
C SER A 54 2.65 -7.37 -17.50
N TRP A 55 3.43 -6.90 -18.46
CA TRP A 55 4.59 -7.59 -19.04
C TRP A 55 5.93 -7.17 -18.42
N CYS A 56 5.96 -6.16 -17.55
CA CYS A 56 7.18 -5.68 -16.89
C CYS A 56 7.74 -6.70 -15.87
N GLY A 57 8.78 -7.44 -16.26
CA GLY A 57 9.49 -8.40 -15.39
C GLY A 57 10.04 -7.77 -14.11
N PRO A 58 10.84 -6.67 -14.18
CA PRO A 58 11.38 -6.01 -12.99
C PRO A 58 10.30 -5.53 -12.00
N CYS A 59 9.16 -5.05 -12.50
CA CYS A 59 8.02 -4.64 -11.67
C CYS A 59 7.49 -5.82 -10.85
N LYS A 60 7.37 -7.01 -11.46
CA LYS A 60 6.93 -8.23 -10.76
C LYS A 60 7.92 -8.67 -9.69
N VAL A 61 9.23 -8.55 -9.95
CA VAL A 61 10.27 -8.84 -8.95
C VAL A 61 10.13 -7.91 -7.76
N MET A 62 10.04 -6.60 -8.01
CA MET A 62 9.91 -5.61 -6.94
C MET A 62 8.65 -5.83 -6.10
N ALA A 63 7.51 -6.06 -6.75
CA ALA A 63 6.25 -6.32 -6.08
C ALA A 63 6.25 -7.60 -5.23
N LYS A 64 6.92 -8.66 -5.67
CA LYS A 64 6.96 -9.95 -4.94
C LYS A 64 8.04 -10.01 -3.87
N LYS A 65 9.18 -9.36 -4.09
CA LYS A 65 10.39 -9.51 -3.26
C LYS A 65 10.56 -8.38 -2.25
N TYR A 66 10.20 -7.15 -2.62
CA TYR A 66 10.51 -5.97 -1.81
C TYR A 66 9.26 -5.31 -1.24
N PHE A 67 8.16 -5.22 -1.99
CA PHE A 67 6.91 -4.64 -1.47
C PHE A 67 6.19 -5.52 -0.45
N THR A 68 6.54 -6.81 -0.37
CA THR A 68 6.02 -7.76 0.63
C THR A 68 6.79 -7.73 1.96
N LEU A 69 7.91 -6.99 2.03
CA LEU A 69 8.74 -6.93 3.22
C LEU A 69 8.09 -6.04 4.29
N GLU A 70 8.00 -6.56 5.52
CA GLU A 70 7.44 -5.85 6.67
C GLU A 70 8.16 -4.53 6.96
N SER A 71 9.49 -4.49 6.81
CA SER A 71 10.32 -3.29 6.96
C SER A 71 9.85 -2.17 6.04
N VAL A 72 9.60 -2.48 4.77
CA VAL A 72 9.11 -1.55 3.76
C VAL A 72 7.66 -1.17 4.08
N GLY A 73 6.80 -2.14 4.34
CA GLY A 73 5.38 -1.91 4.69
C GLY A 73 5.18 -0.93 5.84
N LYS A 74 5.90 -1.13 6.95
CA LYS A 74 5.83 -0.26 8.14
C LYS A 74 6.12 1.20 7.83
N VAL A 75 7.11 1.47 7.00
CA VAL A 75 7.51 2.84 6.66
C VAL A 75 6.53 3.44 5.66
N TYR A 76 6.16 2.69 4.63
CA TYR A 76 5.33 3.19 3.54
C TYR A 76 3.87 3.42 3.98
N ASN A 77 3.25 2.43 4.65
CA ASN A 77 1.84 2.51 5.06
C ASN A 77 1.60 3.63 6.10
N LYS A 78 2.63 4.00 6.86
CA LYS A 78 2.59 5.10 7.83
C LYS A 78 2.57 6.47 7.15
N LYS A 79 3.33 6.65 6.06
CA LYS A 79 3.55 7.96 5.42
C LYS A 79 2.69 8.18 4.17
N TYR A 80 2.33 7.11 3.47
CA TYR A 80 1.76 7.18 2.13
C TYR A 80 0.46 6.39 2.01
N ILE A 81 -0.43 6.88 1.16
CA ILE A 81 -1.41 6.04 0.46
C ILE A 81 -0.70 5.48 -0.77
N CYS A 82 -0.51 4.16 -0.78
CA CYS A 82 0.27 3.47 -1.80
C CYS A 82 -0.65 2.99 -2.93
N LEU A 83 -0.28 3.24 -4.17
CA LEU A 83 -1.03 2.91 -5.38
C LEU A 83 -0.18 2.05 -6.30
N LYS A 84 -0.81 1.07 -6.95
CA LYS A 84 -0.25 0.43 -8.14
C LYS A 84 -1.05 0.89 -9.35
N ILE A 85 -0.36 1.47 -10.32
CA ILE A 85 -0.99 2.03 -11.51
C ILE A 85 -0.46 1.27 -12.72
N ASP A 86 -1.32 0.46 -13.35
CA ASP A 86 -1.01 -0.15 -14.63
C ASP A 86 -1.08 0.93 -15.71
N ALA A 87 0.06 1.37 -16.21
CA ALA A 87 0.15 2.50 -17.13
C ALA A 87 -0.53 2.26 -18.50
N GLU A 88 -1.00 1.05 -18.78
CA GLU A 88 -1.68 0.68 -20.03
C GLU A 88 -3.19 0.42 -19.86
N LYS A 89 -3.73 0.49 -18.62
CA LYS A 89 -5.13 0.10 -18.34
C LYS A 89 -5.86 1.11 -17.46
N GLY A 90 -7.19 1.16 -17.62
CA GLY A 90 -8.05 2.04 -16.84
C GLY A 90 -7.65 3.50 -16.96
N GLU A 91 -7.58 4.22 -15.83
CA GLU A 91 -7.07 5.59 -15.75
C GLU A 91 -5.53 5.71 -15.84
N GLY A 92 -4.83 4.58 -15.83
CA GLY A 92 -3.37 4.53 -15.78
C GLY A 92 -2.64 5.26 -16.91
N PRO A 93 -3.06 5.16 -18.19
CA PRO A 93 -2.42 5.89 -19.29
C PRO A 93 -2.43 7.41 -19.11
N GLU A 94 -3.55 7.97 -18.65
CA GLU A 94 -3.69 9.41 -18.45
C GLU A 94 -2.84 9.89 -17.27
N ILE A 95 -2.82 9.13 -16.17
CA ILE A 95 -2.01 9.44 -15.00
C ILE A 95 -0.51 9.28 -15.32
N ALA A 96 -0.13 8.22 -16.04
CA ALA A 96 1.25 8.01 -16.49
C ALA A 96 1.73 9.17 -17.37
N LYS A 97 0.87 9.68 -18.27
CA LYS A 97 1.14 10.88 -19.08
C LYS A 97 1.30 12.11 -18.19
N LYS A 98 0.41 12.33 -17.22
CA LYS A 98 0.47 13.45 -16.26
C LYS A 98 1.81 13.49 -15.52
N TYR A 99 2.32 12.33 -15.10
CA TYR A 99 3.61 12.22 -14.41
C TYR A 99 4.81 12.03 -15.35
N GLY A 100 4.61 12.03 -16.67
CA GLY A 100 5.69 11.87 -17.64
C GLY A 100 6.45 10.54 -17.52
N VAL A 101 5.73 9.45 -17.24
CA VAL A 101 6.30 8.11 -17.12
C VAL A 101 6.72 7.61 -18.51
N LYS A 102 7.99 7.20 -18.64
CA LYS A 102 8.60 6.77 -19.92
C LYS A 102 9.22 5.37 -19.87
N ALA A 103 9.34 4.80 -18.69
CA ALA A 103 9.97 3.49 -18.46
C ALA A 103 9.35 2.84 -17.22
N TYR A 104 9.49 1.52 -17.09
CA TYR A 104 8.90 0.76 -16.00
C TYR A 104 9.95 -0.10 -15.26
N PRO A 105 9.86 -0.21 -13.93
CA PRO A 105 8.96 0.54 -13.06
C PRO A 105 9.36 2.02 -12.97
N THR A 106 8.40 2.89 -12.72
CA THR A 106 8.64 4.27 -12.28
C THR A 106 7.91 4.49 -10.96
N LEU A 107 8.63 4.96 -9.94
CA LEU A 107 8.07 5.28 -8.64
C LEU A 107 7.88 6.78 -8.53
N ILE A 108 6.67 7.22 -8.17
CA ILE A 108 6.35 8.62 -7.94
C ILE A 108 5.94 8.83 -6.50
N PHE A 109 6.53 9.83 -5.86
CA PHE A 109 6.08 10.37 -4.58
C PHE A 109 5.45 11.72 -4.86
N ALA A 110 4.23 11.92 -4.38
CA ALA A 110 3.50 13.17 -4.56
C ALA A 110 2.80 13.57 -3.25
N ASP A 111 2.51 14.86 -3.09
CA ASP A 111 1.65 15.29 -1.98
C ASP A 111 0.20 14.81 -2.19
N HIS A 112 -0.67 15.05 -1.21
CA HIS A 112 -2.08 14.65 -1.30
C HIS A 112 -2.84 15.36 -2.44
N SER A 113 -2.34 16.48 -2.97
CA SER A 113 -2.91 17.19 -4.13
C SER A 113 -2.43 16.61 -5.47
N GLY A 114 -1.50 15.66 -5.43
CA GLY A 114 -0.90 15.04 -6.61
C GLY A 114 0.30 15.81 -7.17
N LYS A 115 0.81 16.83 -6.47
CA LYS A 115 2.05 17.52 -6.88
C LYS A 115 3.24 16.58 -6.68
N GLU A 116 3.97 16.32 -7.76
CA GLU A 116 5.18 15.48 -7.72
C GLU A 116 6.24 16.09 -6.79
N MET A 117 6.78 15.27 -5.91
CA MET A 117 7.88 15.61 -5.01
C MET A 117 9.16 14.86 -5.39
N LYS A 118 9.03 13.61 -5.84
CA LYS A 118 10.15 12.75 -6.22
C LYS A 118 9.73 11.77 -7.29
N LYS A 119 10.62 11.53 -8.26
CA LYS A 119 10.48 10.52 -9.31
C LYS A 119 11.72 9.65 -9.34
N VAL A 120 11.52 8.33 -9.34
CA VAL A 120 12.60 7.34 -9.38
C VAL A 120 12.33 6.38 -10.52
N LEU A 121 13.34 6.20 -11.37
CA LEU A 121 13.27 5.28 -12.51
C LEU A 121 13.95 3.96 -12.16
N GLY A 122 13.32 2.86 -12.56
CA GLY A 122 13.88 1.52 -12.43
C GLY A 122 13.63 0.86 -11.07
N MET A 123 14.00 -0.43 -11.02
CA MET A 123 13.77 -1.29 -9.86
C MET A 123 14.60 -0.83 -8.65
N GLN A 124 13.97 -0.86 -7.48
CA GLN A 124 14.62 -0.58 -6.20
C GLN A 124 14.68 -1.84 -5.35
N ASN A 125 15.78 -2.04 -4.64
CA ASN A 125 15.89 -3.04 -3.58
C ASN A 125 15.34 -2.49 -2.25
N GLU A 126 15.32 -3.34 -1.21
CA GLU A 126 14.81 -2.97 0.12
C GLU A 126 15.46 -1.71 0.68
N GLN A 127 16.80 -1.65 0.73
CA GLN A 127 17.52 -0.52 1.32
C GLN A 127 17.21 0.79 0.59
N GLN A 128 17.17 0.75 -0.75
CA GLN A 128 16.81 1.90 -1.57
C GLN A 128 15.37 2.35 -1.29
N LEU A 129 14.42 1.43 -1.16
CA LEU A 129 13.04 1.79 -0.81
C LEU A 129 12.95 2.46 0.57
N LEU A 130 13.70 1.96 1.55
CA LEU A 130 13.75 2.55 2.90
C LEU A 130 14.38 3.95 2.87
N ASP A 131 15.43 4.16 2.09
CA ASP A 131 16.08 5.46 1.94
C ASP A 131 15.21 6.46 1.19
N LEU A 132 14.46 6.01 0.19
CA LEU A 132 13.54 6.85 -0.57
C LEU A 132 12.36 7.35 0.26
N ALA A 133 11.95 6.59 1.27
CA ALA A 133 10.82 6.88 2.13
C ALA A 133 11.16 7.78 3.32
N LYS A 134 12.43 8.18 3.50
CA LYS A 134 12.84 9.19 4.47
C LYS A 134 12.25 10.54 4.10
#